data_AF-A0A962V758-F1
#
_entry.id   AF-A0A962V758-F1
#
_cell.length_a   1.000
_cell.length_b   1.000
_cell.length_c   1.000
_cell.angle_alpha   90.00
_cell.angle_beta   90.00
_cell.angle_gamma   90.00
#
_symmetry.space_group_name_H-M   'P 1'
#
loop_
_entity.id
_entity.type
_entity.pdbx_description
1 polymer ?
#
loop_
_entity_poly.entity_id
_entity_poly.type
_entity_poly.pdbx_seq_one_letter_code
_entity_poly.pdbx_strand_id
1 'polypeptide(L)' 'MAQPKFIFTGTPGVGKTTAIETISEIPLIKTEVPTTDELAERKAMTTVAMDYGEFTLEDGH' A
#
# COMPACT_ATOMS: atom_id res chain seq x y z
N MET A 1 -2.75 -21.84 -12.82
CA MET A 1 -3.73 -20.73 -12.88
C MET A 1 -2.98 -19.44 -12.61
N ALA A 2 -3.27 -18.36 -13.34
CA ALA A 2 -2.63 -17.07 -13.10
C ALA A 2 -3.28 -16.40 -11.88
N GLN A 3 -2.46 -15.87 -10.97
CA GLN A 3 -2.93 -15.03 -9.87
C GLN A 3 -2.75 -13.57 -10.30
N PRO A 4 -3.84 -12.78 -10.46
CA PRO A 4 -3.73 -11.38 -10.83
C PRO A 4 -3.01 -10.59 -9.74
N LYS A 5 -2.16 -9.66 -10.15
CA LYS A 5 -1.40 -8.78 -9.25
C LYS A 5 -1.78 -7.33 -9.53
N PHE A 6 -2.15 -6.60 -8.49
CA PHE A 6 -2.51 -5.18 -8.57
C PHE A 6 -1.40 -4.33 -7.98
N ILE A 7 -1.09 -3.20 -8.61
CA ILE A 7 -0.08 -2.24 -8.15
C ILE A 7 -0.75 -0.88 -7.99
N PHE A 8 -0.78 -0.37 -6.76
CA PHE A 8 -1.24 0.98 -6.45
C PHE A 8 -0.04 1.92 -6.39
N THR A 9 0.01 2.93 -7.26
CA THR A 9 1.10 3.91 -7.37
C THR A 9 0.57 5.34 -7.34
N GLY A 10 1.41 6.31 -7.00
CA GLY A 10 1.04 7.73 -6.86
C GLY A 10 1.91 8.47 -5.85
N THR A 11 1.74 9.79 -5.76
CA THR A 11 2.53 10.65 -4.86
C THR A 11 2.32 10.29 -3.38
N PRO A 12 3.26 10.64 -2.49
CA PRO A 12 3.05 10.51 -1.05
C PRO A 12 1.78 11.24 -0.60
N GLY A 13 1.02 10.65 0.32
CA GLY A 13 -0.22 11.25 0.85
C GLY A 13 -1.49 11.03 0.03
N VAL A 14 -1.44 10.45 -1.18
CA VAL A 14 -2.64 10.17 -2.00
C VAL A 14 -3.53 9.03 -1.47
N GLY A 15 -3.16 8.38 -0.34
CA GLY A 15 -3.98 7.35 0.30
C GLY A 15 -3.70 5.90 -0.12
N LYS A 16 -2.54 5.59 -0.72
CA LYS A 16 -2.17 4.23 -1.18
C LYS A 16 -2.24 3.18 -0.07
N THR A 17 -1.57 3.42 1.05
CA THR A 17 -1.58 2.53 2.22
C THR A 17 -2.99 2.32 2.74
N THR A 18 -3.79 3.39 2.81
CA THR A 18 -5.21 3.31 3.22
C THR A 18 -6.03 2.46 2.26
N ALA A 19 -5.82 2.59 0.95
CA ALA A 19 -6.53 1.79 -0.05
C ALA A 19 -6.23 0.28 0.12
N ILE A 20 -4.95 -0.09 0.22
CA ILE A 20 -4.52 -1.48 0.41
C ILE A 20 -5.05 -2.01 1.75
N GLU A 21 -5.01 -1.21 2.82
CA GLU A 21 -5.49 -1.57 4.16
C GLU A 21 -7.00 -1.81 4.19
N THR A 22 -7.75 -1.05 3.38
CA THR A 22 -9.21 -1.17 3.31
C THR A 22 -9.65 -2.45 2.62
N ILE A 23 -8.92 -2.88 1.58
CA ILE A 23 -9.31 -4.04 0.75
C ILE A 23 -8.68 -5.35 1.20
N SER A 24 -7.64 -5.31 2.04
CA SER A 24 -6.93 -6.54 2.40
C SER A 24 -7.66 -7.36 3.45
N GLU A 25 -7.73 -8.67 3.20
CA GLU A 25 -8.25 -9.68 4.11
C GLU A 25 -7.19 -10.18 5.11
N ILE A 26 -5.92 -9.78 4.93
CA ILE A 26 -4.81 -10.11 5.84
C ILE A 26 -4.22 -8.82 6.43
N PRO A 27 -3.56 -8.91 7.61
CA PRO A 27 -2.76 -7.80 8.11
C PRO A 27 -1.71 -7.38 7.08
N LEU A 28 -1.63 -6.08 6.80
CA LEU A 28 -0.68 -5.57 5.83
C LEU A 28 0.76 -5.81 6.26
N ILE A 29 1.58 -6.26 5.31
CA ILE A 29 3.03 -6.17 5.45
C ILE A 29 3.43 -4.74 5.06
N LYS A 30 3.52 -3.88 6.08
CA LYS A 30 3.88 -2.46 5.93
C LYS A 30 5.39 -2.28 5.88
N THR A 31 5.86 -1.41 5.00
CA THR A 31 7.27 -0.99 4.91
C THR A 31 7.39 0.52 5.12
N GLU A 32 6.78 1.00 6.21
CA GLU A 32 6.82 2.40 6.64
C GLU A 32 8.15 2.71 7.33
N VAL A 33 8.76 3.83 6.94
CA VAL A 33 9.93 4.39 7.60
C VAL A 33 9.72 5.88 7.89
N PRO A 34 10.44 6.44 8.86
CA PRO A 34 10.47 7.88 9.04
C PRO A 34 10.88 8.59 7.75
N THR A 35 10.19 9.66 7.41
CA THR A 35 10.52 10.48 6.24
C THR A 35 11.74 11.32 6.60
N THR A 36 12.79 11.28 5.77
CA THR A 36 14.10 11.92 6.07
C THR A 36 14.45 13.08 5.14
N ASP A 37 13.58 13.41 4.19
CA ASP A 37 13.77 14.49 3.20
C ASP A 37 12.79 15.65 3.45
N GLU A 38 12.67 16.57 2.49
CA GLU A 38 11.78 17.75 2.56
C GLU A 38 10.30 17.39 2.78
N LEU A 39 9.89 16.15 2.47
CA LEU A 39 8.53 15.68 2.73
C LEU A 39 8.26 15.51 4.24
N ALA A 40 9.30 15.39 5.07
CA ALA A 40 9.17 15.23 6.53
C ALA A 40 8.38 16.39 7.17
N GLU A 41 8.44 17.59 6.59
CA GLU A 41 7.67 18.75 7.06
C GLU A 41 6.15 18.57 6.92
N ARG A 42 5.71 17.67 6.04
CA ARG A 42 4.30 17.44 5.70
C ARG A 42 3.80 16.05 6.07
N LYS A 43 4.69 15.04 6.11
CA LYS A 43 4.35 13.66 6.41
C LYS A 43 5.48 13.00 7.20
N ALA A 44 5.21 12.62 8.44
CA ALA A 44 6.22 12.05 9.33
C ALA A 44 6.71 10.66 8.89
N MET A 45 5.84 9.86 8.26
CA MET A 45 6.12 8.49 7.83
C MET A 45 5.86 8.32 6.34
N THR A 46 6.76 7.63 5.64
CA THR A 46 6.57 7.29 4.24
C THR A 46 6.88 5.82 3.98
N THR A 47 6.13 5.23 3.06
CA THR A 47 6.37 3.89 2.55
C THR A 47 7.56 3.96 1.59
N VAL A 48 8.63 3.24 1.89
CA VAL A 48 9.82 3.12 1.01
C VAL A 48 9.76 1.89 0.11
N ALA A 49 8.94 0.91 0.49
CA ALA A 49 8.64 -0.26 -0.33
C ALA A 49 7.13 -0.33 -0.62
N MET A 50 6.67 -1.48 -1.11
CA MET A 50 5.25 -1.71 -1.38
C MET A 50 4.60 -2.31 -0.14
N ASP A 51 3.44 -1.76 0.25
CA ASP A 51 2.55 -2.47 1.16
C ASP A 51 2.00 -3.71 0.44
N TYR A 52 1.96 -4.84 1.14
CA TYR A 52 1.40 -6.07 0.61
C TYR A 52 0.14 -6.46 1.39
N GLY A 53 -0.90 -6.81 0.64
CA GLY A 53 -2.13 -7.38 1.13
C GLY A 53 -2.69 -8.37 0.12
N GLU A 54 -3.58 -9.23 0.60
CA GLU A 54 -4.32 -10.20 -0.20
C GLU A 54 -5.81 -9.91 -0.10
N PHE A 55 -6.54 -10.19 -1.16
CA PHE A 55 -7.99 -10.15 -1.20
C PHE A 55 -8.50 -11.19 -2.18
N THR A 56 -9.70 -11.69 -1.94
CA THR A 56 -10.35 -12.69 -2.79
C THR A 56 -11.20 -11.98 -3.83
N LEU A 57 -10.99 -12.31 -5.12
CA LEU A 57 -11.89 -11.89 -6.19
C LEU A 57 -13.06 -12.87 -6.25
N GLU A 58 -14.27 -12.39 -5.93
CA GLU A 58 -15.49 -13.22 -5.90
C GLU A 58 -15.83 -13.84 -7.28
N ASP A 59 -15.35 -13.23 -8.37
CA ASP A 59 -15.69 -13.61 -9.76
C ASP A 59 -14.44 -14.06 -10.57
N GLY A 60 -13.72 -15.08 -10.11
CA GLY A 60 -12.50 -15.60 -10.74
C GLY A 60 -12.66 -16.31 -12.10
N HIS A 61 -13.34 -15.68 -13.06
CA HIS A 61 -13.36 -16.06 -14.48
C HIS A 61 -12.21 -15.41 -15.27
#